data_AF-A0AAW2ZDB0-F1
#
_entry.id   AF-A0AAW2ZDB0-F1
#
_cell.length_a   1.000
_cell.length_b   1.000
_cell.length_c   1.000
_cell.angle_alpha   90.00
_cell.angle_beta   90.00
_cell.angle_gamma   90.00
#
_symmetry.space_group_name_H-M   'P 1'
#
loop_
_entity.id
_entity.type
_entity.pdbx_description
1 polymer ?
#
loop_
_entity_poly.entity_id
_entity_poly.type
_entity_poly.pdbx_seq_one_letter_code
_entity_poly.pdbx_strand_id
1 'polypeptide(L)'
;MNTNAIFQALHDYNGTPENNCLSFKKGDRLKVLHQKSNTWWWGELDGSKGYIPANFLVPTKSQTEPNQNNDDQINELKAQHAQQIKKMQQEISLLKDSVEAHLTRIQKTEAENAMLKDEIRKKDLDVNAFYNMQRKLLKDRERDKYNS
;
A
#
# COMPACT_ATOMS: atom_id res chain seq x y z
N MET A 1 -31.39 23.56 6.60
CA MET A 1 -32.05 22.39 5.99
C MET A 1 -32.98 21.78 7.02
N ASN A 2 -34.18 21.34 6.61
CA ASN A 2 -35.14 20.66 7.49
C ASN A 2 -34.83 19.16 7.38
N THR A 3 -34.29 18.54 8.43
CA THR A 3 -33.79 17.16 8.36
C THR A 3 -34.72 16.27 9.18
N ASN A 4 -35.71 15.58 8.60
CA ASN A 4 -36.62 14.67 9.35
C ASN A 4 -35.93 13.41 9.95
N ALA A 5 -34.63 13.48 10.24
CA ALA A 5 -33.84 12.41 10.80
C ALA A 5 -34.17 12.18 12.29
N ILE A 6 -34.15 10.91 12.68
CA ILE A 6 -34.40 10.46 14.05
C ILE A 6 -33.08 10.23 14.76
N PHE A 7 -32.95 10.83 15.94
CA PHE A 7 -31.78 10.72 16.80
C PHE A 7 -32.17 10.06 18.11
N GLN A 8 -31.24 9.33 18.71
CA GLN A 8 -31.43 8.73 20.02
C GLN A 8 -30.68 9.54 21.08
N ALA A 9 -31.34 9.81 22.21
CA ALA A 9 -30.73 10.45 23.36
C ALA A 9 -29.74 9.53 24.08
N LEU A 10 -28.53 10.02 24.34
CA LEU A 10 -27.47 9.32 25.08
C LEU A 10 -27.60 9.47 26.60
N HIS A 11 -28.21 10.57 27.05
CA HIS A 11 -28.33 10.96 28.44
C HIS A 11 -29.70 11.58 28.71
N ASP A 12 -30.10 11.62 29.97
CA ASP A 12 -31.26 12.37 30.42
C ASP A 12 -30.97 13.88 30.35
N TYR A 13 -31.97 14.66 29.97
CA TYR A 13 -31.90 16.11 29.95
C TYR A 13 -33.23 16.69 30.42
N ASN A 14 -33.17 17.52 31.46
CA ASN A 14 -34.32 18.23 32.01
C ASN A 14 -34.28 19.68 31.50
N GLY A 15 -35.02 19.93 30.41
CA GLY A 15 -35.20 21.27 29.88
C GLY A 15 -36.16 22.10 30.73
N THR A 16 -35.94 23.41 30.78
CA THR A 16 -36.87 24.35 31.39
C THR A 16 -37.80 24.96 30.32
N PRO A 17 -39.12 25.09 30.61
CA PRO A 17 -40.06 25.76 29.72
C PRO A 17 -39.66 27.22 29.40
N GLU A 18 -39.03 27.90 30.37
CA GLU A 18 -38.57 29.29 30.25
C GLU A 18 -37.60 29.52 29.08
N ASN A 19 -36.82 28.50 28.72
CA ASN A 19 -35.81 28.58 27.66
C ASN A 19 -36.24 27.81 26.39
N ASN A 20 -37.51 27.39 26.32
CA ASN A 20 -38.03 26.50 25.27
C ASN A 20 -37.17 25.24 25.09
N CYS A 21 -36.59 24.70 26.17
CA CYS A 21 -35.78 23.48 26.11
C CYS A 21 -36.66 22.23 26.19
N LEU A 22 -36.36 21.23 25.36
CA LEU A 22 -37.11 19.96 25.34
C LEU A 22 -36.53 18.99 26.36
N SER A 23 -37.36 18.45 27.24
CA SER A 23 -36.96 17.39 28.20
C SER A 23 -37.06 16.01 27.56
N PHE A 24 -36.07 15.15 27.83
CA PHE A 24 -36.02 13.79 27.32
C PHE A 24 -35.14 12.90 28.20
N LYS A 25 -35.32 11.58 28.09
CA LYS A 25 -34.54 10.56 28.79
C LYS A 25 -33.59 9.84 27.84
N LYS A 26 -32.54 9.27 28.40
CA LYS A 26 -31.64 8.36 27.69
C LYS A 26 -32.45 7.26 27.02
N GLY A 27 -32.22 7.09 25.72
CA GLY A 27 -32.93 6.12 24.89
C GLY A 27 -34.11 6.69 24.11
N ASP A 28 -34.60 7.89 24.44
CA ASP A 28 -35.68 8.52 23.69
C ASP A 28 -35.27 8.78 22.24
N ARG A 29 -36.24 8.66 21.34
CA ARG A 29 -36.06 8.91 19.91
C ARG A 29 -36.67 10.24 19.54
N LEU A 30 -35.81 11.21 19.24
CA LEU A 30 -36.19 12.58 18.96
C LEU A 30 -36.09 12.85 17.47
N LYS A 31 -37.08 13.58 16.95
CA LYS A 31 -37.04 14.08 15.59
C LYS A 31 -36.38 15.44 15.59
N VAL A 32 -35.19 15.56 15.00
CA VAL A 32 -34.53 16.86 14.86
C VAL A 32 -35.19 17.57 13.69
N LEU A 33 -35.66 18.81 13.85
CA LEU A 33 -36.28 19.59 12.79
C LEU A 33 -35.26 20.55 12.16
N HIS A 34 -34.51 21.28 12.99
CA HIS A 34 -33.54 22.27 12.53
C HIS A 34 -32.22 22.23 13.30
N GLN A 35 -31.12 22.09 12.57
CA GLN A 35 -29.76 22.18 13.10
C GLN A 35 -29.19 23.57 12.80
N LYS A 36 -29.66 24.60 13.53
CA LYS A 36 -29.24 25.99 13.29
C LYS A 36 -27.83 26.30 13.81
N SER A 37 -27.34 25.49 14.76
CA SER A 37 -26.02 25.66 15.37
C SER A 37 -25.39 24.30 15.69
N ASN A 38 -24.10 24.31 16.04
CA ASN A 38 -23.37 23.11 16.46
C ASN A 38 -23.69 22.68 17.90
N THR A 39 -24.41 23.50 18.67
CA THR A 39 -24.60 23.29 20.11
C THR A 39 -26.06 23.03 20.47
N TRP A 40 -27.01 23.70 19.81
CA TRP A 40 -28.44 23.58 20.07
C TRP A 40 -29.23 23.36 18.79
N TRP A 41 -30.03 22.31 18.79
CA TRP A 41 -30.93 21.92 17.70
C TRP A 41 -32.38 22.09 18.12
N TRP A 42 -33.24 22.40 17.16
CA TRP A 42 -34.68 22.38 17.36
C TRP A 42 -35.21 21.00 17.01
N GLY A 43 -35.94 20.36 17.92
CA GLY A 43 -36.51 19.04 17.69
C GLY A 43 -37.84 18.82 18.39
N GLU A 44 -38.37 17.63 18.19
CA GLU A 44 -39.69 17.20 18.64
C GLU A 44 -39.60 15.81 19.30
N LEU A 45 -40.29 15.66 20.44
CA LEU A 45 -40.54 14.40 21.12
C LEU A 45 -42.01 14.37 21.55
N ASP A 46 -42.75 13.36 21.11
CA ASP A 46 -44.18 13.16 21.44
C ASP A 46 -45.06 14.41 21.27
N GLY A 47 -44.82 15.17 20.18
CA GLY A 47 -45.54 16.40 19.86
C GLY A 47 -45.04 17.66 20.58
N SER A 48 -44.19 17.51 21.61
CA SER A 48 -43.54 18.63 22.29
C SER A 48 -42.30 19.07 21.53
N LYS A 49 -42.15 20.39 21.31
CA LYS A 49 -41.03 20.97 20.54
C LYS A 49 -40.16 21.85 21.42
N GLY A 50 -38.85 21.78 21.20
CA GLY A 50 -37.91 22.60 21.96
C GLY A 50 -36.46 22.44 21.50
N TYR A 51 -35.59 23.18 22.19
CA TYR A 51 -34.15 23.12 22.02
C TYR A 51 -33.56 21.89 22.71
N ILE A 52 -32.71 21.19 21.96
CA ILE A 52 -32.00 19.98 22.37
C ILE A 52 -30.48 20.25 22.25
N PRO A 53 -29.68 19.95 23.27
CA PRO A 53 -28.23 20.02 23.16
C PRO A 53 -27.73 18.94 22.18
N ALA A 54 -27.03 19.34 21.12
CA ALA A 54 -26.60 18.45 20.04
C ALA A 54 -25.73 17.27 20.54
N ASN A 55 -24.88 17.51 21.54
CA ASN A 55 -23.98 16.52 22.11
C ASN A 55 -24.68 15.39 22.87
N PHE A 56 -26.00 15.51 23.10
CA PHE A 56 -26.79 14.50 23.80
C PHE A 56 -27.43 13.51 22.82
N LEU A 57 -27.24 13.69 21.51
CA LEU A 57 -27.90 12.93 20.47
C LEU A 57 -26.91 12.14 19.61
N VAL A 58 -27.30 10.93 19.21
CA VAL A 58 -26.64 10.16 18.14
C VAL A 58 -27.62 9.87 17.02
N PRO A 59 -27.21 9.94 15.74
CA PRO A 59 -28.05 9.50 14.65
C PRO A 59 -28.48 8.05 14.90
N THR A 60 -29.79 7.80 14.92
CA THR A 60 -30.26 6.42 14.89
C THR A 60 -29.87 5.90 13.52
N LYS A 61 -29.08 4.83 13.44
CA LYS A 61 -28.82 4.17 12.15
C LYS A 61 -30.19 3.87 11.55
N SER A 62 -30.55 4.61 10.50
CA SER A 62 -31.77 4.36 9.76
C SER A 62 -31.73 2.88 9.41
N GLN A 63 -32.78 2.15 9.75
CA GLN A 63 -33.10 0.95 8.98
C GLN A 63 -33.36 1.45 7.56
N THR A 64 -32.30 1.53 6.75
CA THR A 64 -32.42 1.55 5.31
C THR A 64 -32.97 0.19 4.92
N GLU A 65 -34.21 0.19 4.48
CA GLU A 65 -34.77 -0.69 3.45
C GLU A 65 -33.65 -1.33 2.57
N PRO A 66 -33.73 -2.63 2.24
CA PRO A 66 -32.73 -3.30 1.42
C PRO A 66 -32.70 -2.65 0.02
N ASN A 67 -31.72 -1.78 -0.22
CA ASN A 67 -31.57 -1.02 -1.45
C ASN A 67 -30.78 -1.85 -2.48
N GLN A 68 -31.50 -2.59 -3.33
CA GLN A 68 -30.95 -3.47 -4.39
C GLN A 68 -29.93 -2.76 -5.31
N ASN A 69 -29.97 -1.42 -5.41
CA ASN A 69 -29.04 -0.63 -6.22
C ASN A 69 -27.57 -0.70 -5.76
N ASN A 70 -27.30 -1.05 -4.49
CA ASN A 70 -25.92 -1.16 -4.00
C ASN A 70 -25.25 -2.45 -4.47
N ASP A 71 -26.01 -3.53 -4.65
CA ASP A 71 -25.45 -4.84 -4.97
C ASP A 71 -24.93 -4.90 -6.41
N ASP A 72 -25.65 -4.31 -7.36
CA ASP A 72 -25.23 -4.24 -8.77
C ASP A 72 -23.95 -3.41 -8.92
N GLN A 73 -23.87 -2.27 -8.23
CA GLN A 73 -22.67 -1.43 -8.27
C GLN A 73 -21.47 -2.10 -7.60
N ILE A 74 -21.68 -2.84 -6.51
CA ILE A 74 -20.64 -3.63 -5.85
C ILE A 74 -20.16 -4.77 -6.76
N ASN A 75 -21.07 -5.44 -7.47
CA ASN A 75 -20.74 -6.53 -8.38
C ASN A 75 -19.94 -6.03 -9.59
N GLU A 76 -20.30 -4.88 -10.15
CA GLU A 76 -19.55 -4.26 -11.24
C GLU A 76 -18.16 -3.82 -10.79
N LEU A 77 -18.03 -3.20 -9.61
CA LEU A 77 -16.74 -2.83 -9.04
C LEU A 77 -15.83 -4.05 -8.80
N LYS A 78 -16.41 -5.17 -8.35
CA LYS A 78 -15.70 -6.44 -8.17
C LYS A 78 -15.23 -7.01 -9.51
N ALA A 79 -16.06 -6.97 -10.55
CA ALA A 79 -15.70 -7.43 -11.88
C ALA A 79 -14.54 -6.61 -12.47
N GLN A 80 -14.59 -5.28 -12.32
CA GLN A 80 -13.52 -4.38 -12.74
C GLN A 80 -12.20 -4.67 -12.00
N HIS A 81 -12.25 -4.86 -10.67
CA HIS A 81 -11.08 -5.24 -9.88
C HIS A 81 -10.50 -6.60 -10.32
N ALA A 82 -11.36 -7.60 -10.56
CA ALA A 82 -10.91 -8.91 -11.02
C ALA A 82 -10.21 -8.83 -12.38
N GLN A 83 -10.72 -8.01 -13.31
CA GLN A 83 -10.07 -7.75 -14.59
C GLN A 83 -8.71 -7.05 -14.41
N GLN A 84 -8.62 -6.06 -13.51
CA GLN A 84 -7.36 -5.37 -13.23
C GLN A 84 -6.31 -6.30 -12.62
N ILE A 85 -6.71 -7.17 -11.67
CA ILE A 85 -5.85 -8.20 -11.09
C ILE A 85 -5.34 -9.14 -12.18
N LYS A 86 -6.23 -9.58 -13.08
CA LYS A 86 -5.86 -10.47 -14.19
C LYS A 86 -4.84 -9.82 -15.12
N LYS A 87 -5.03 -8.54 -15.45
CA LYS A 87 -4.07 -7.78 -16.29
C LYS A 87 -2.71 -7.65 -15.59
N MET A 88 -2.71 -7.33 -14.31
CA MET A 88 -1.48 -7.23 -13.51
C MET A 88 -0.74 -8.57 -13.42
N GLN A 89 -1.48 -9.67 -13.26
CA GLN A 89 -0.89 -11.02 -13.25
C GLN A 89 -0.23 -11.39 -14.59
N GLN A 90 -0.83 -11.00 -15.71
CA GLN A 90 -0.23 -11.20 -17.03
C GLN A 90 1.08 -10.40 -17.19
N GLU A 91 1.09 -9.15 -16.74
CA GLU A 91 2.29 -8.31 -16.78
C GLU A 91 3.42 -8.86 -15.90
N ILE A 92 3.10 -9.31 -14.69
CA ILE A 92 4.05 -9.99 -13.79
C ILE A 92 4.63 -11.25 -14.46
N SER A 93 3.80 -12.03 -15.17
CA SER A 93 4.26 -13.22 -15.90
C SER A 93 5.30 -12.85 -16.96
N LEU A 94 5.01 -11.84 -17.78
CA LEU A 94 5.93 -11.41 -18.85
C LEU A 94 7.24 -10.86 -18.27
N LEU A 95 7.17 -10.09 -17.18
CA LEU A 95 8.36 -9.58 -16.50
C LEU A 95 9.21 -10.71 -15.92
N LYS A 96 8.58 -11.75 -15.37
CA LYS A 96 9.26 -12.91 -14.83
C LYS A 96 10.06 -13.64 -15.91
N ASP A 97 9.43 -13.92 -17.05
CA ASP A 97 10.08 -14.59 -18.18
C ASP A 97 11.27 -13.78 -18.72
N SER A 98 11.12 -12.46 -18.79
CA SER A 98 12.20 -11.55 -19.19
C SER A 98 13.38 -11.60 -18.22
N VAL A 99 13.12 -11.51 -16.91
CA VAL A 99 14.16 -11.58 -15.87
C VAL A 99 14.90 -12.91 -15.93
N GLU A 100 14.21 -14.02 -16.13
CA GLU A 100 14.81 -15.35 -16.24
C GLU A 100 15.73 -15.47 -17.47
N ALA A 101 15.30 -14.91 -18.61
CA ALA A 101 16.13 -14.85 -19.81
C ALA A 101 17.40 -14.00 -19.60
N HIS A 102 17.28 -12.86 -18.92
CA HIS A 102 18.43 -12.01 -18.57
C HIS A 102 19.39 -12.71 -17.61
N LEU A 103 18.88 -13.40 -16.58
CA LEU A 103 19.69 -14.15 -15.63
C LEU A 103 20.52 -15.24 -16.33
N THR A 104 19.89 -15.97 -17.25
CA THR A 104 20.57 -17.01 -18.03
C THR A 104 21.73 -16.42 -18.86
N ARG A 105 21.53 -15.26 -19.47
CA ARG A 105 22.60 -14.56 -20.22
C ARG A 105 23.75 -14.15 -19.32
N ILE A 106 23.45 -13.60 -18.14
CA ILE A 106 24.47 -13.19 -17.16
C ILE A 106 25.32 -14.38 -16.74
N GLN A 107 24.68 -15.50 -16.35
CA GLN A 107 25.40 -16.71 -15.94
C GLN A 107 26.31 -17.26 -17.05
N LYS A 108 25.86 -17.19 -18.30
CA LYS A 108 26.68 -17.59 -19.45
C LYS A 108 27.92 -16.68 -19.59
N THR A 109 27.75 -15.37 -19.52
CA THR A 109 28.85 -14.41 -19.59
C THR A 109 29.82 -14.57 -18.42
N GLU A 110 29.32 -14.86 -17.21
CA GLU A 110 30.17 -15.15 -16.05
C GLU A 110 31.01 -16.41 -16.25
N ALA A 111 30.43 -17.46 -16.82
CA ALA A 111 31.16 -18.68 -17.17
C ALA A 111 32.25 -18.42 -18.24
N GLU A 112 31.92 -17.67 -19.30
CA GLU A 112 32.88 -17.26 -20.33
C GLU A 112 34.03 -16.44 -19.75
N ASN A 113 33.73 -15.48 -18.86
CA ASN A 113 34.73 -14.67 -18.18
C ASN A 113 35.63 -15.50 -17.26
N ALA A 114 35.09 -16.52 -16.59
CA ALA A 114 35.89 -17.42 -15.76
C ALA A 114 36.91 -18.19 -16.60
N MET A 115 36.49 -18.73 -17.75
CA MET A 115 37.40 -19.43 -18.68
C MET A 115 38.49 -18.51 -19.25
N LEU A 116 38.12 -17.29 -19.66
CA LEU A 116 39.07 -16.29 -20.14
C LEU A 116 40.10 -15.91 -19.08
N LYS A 117 39.68 -15.79 -17.82
CA LYS A 117 40.57 -15.50 -16.70
C LYS A 117 41.60 -16.60 -16.49
N ASP A 118 41.20 -17.87 -16.62
CA ASP A 118 42.13 -19.01 -16.55
C ASP A 118 43.09 -19.04 -17.75
N GLU A 119 42.62 -18.69 -18.95
CA GLU A 119 43.47 -18.60 -20.13
C GLU A 119 44.55 -17.51 -19.99
N ILE A 120 44.17 -16.32 -19.50
CA ILE A 120 45.10 -15.22 -19.23
C ILE A 120 46.16 -15.68 -18.22
N ARG A 121 45.74 -16.31 -17.12
CA ARG A 121 46.65 -16.82 -16.10
C ARG A 121 47.67 -17.79 -16.68
N LYS A 122 47.26 -18.67 -17.60
CA LYS A 122 48.17 -19.61 -18.27
C LYS A 122 49.18 -18.86 -19.15
N LYS A 123 48.72 -17.89 -19.94
CA LYS A 123 49.61 -17.06 -20.77
C LYS A 123 50.63 -16.29 -19.94
N ASP A 124 50.21 -15.73 -18.80
CA ASP A 124 51.12 -15.03 -17.88
C ASP A 124 52.19 -15.98 -17.31
N LEU A 125 51.82 -17.22 -16.97
CA LEU A 125 52.78 -18.23 -16.52
C LEU A 125 53.80 -18.57 -17.61
N ASP A 126 53.35 -18.77 -18.85
CA ASP A 126 54.22 -19.08 -19.98
C ASP A 126 55.19 -17.92 -20.28
N VAL A 127 54.68 -16.68 -20.29
CA VAL A 127 55.50 -15.47 -20.47
C VAL A 127 56.55 -15.34 -19.37
N ASN A 128 56.16 -15.53 -18.11
CA ASN A 128 57.08 -15.47 -16.97
C ASN A 128 58.13 -16.58 -17.02
N ALA A 129 57.75 -17.79 -17.42
CA ALA A 129 58.69 -18.91 -17.58
C ALA A 129 59.74 -18.59 -18.66
N PHE A 130 59.31 -18.06 -19.80
CA PHE A 130 60.22 -17.64 -20.87
C PHE A 130 61.17 -16.53 -20.42
N TYR A 131 60.65 -15.48 -19.77
CA TYR A 131 61.44 -14.38 -19.24
C TYR A 131 62.52 -14.87 -18.26
N ASN A 132 62.14 -15.75 -17.32
CA ASN A 132 63.07 -16.31 -16.34
C ASN A 132 64.14 -17.18 -17.00
N MET A 133 63.80 -17.95 -18.03
CA MET A 133 64.75 -18.76 -18.78
C MET A 133 65.78 -17.89 -19.50
N GLN A 134 65.34 -16.84 -20.20
CA GLN A 134 66.25 -15.90 -20.87
C GLN A 134 67.20 -15.23 -19.88
N ARG A 135 66.67 -14.77 -18.73
CA ARG A 135 67.47 -14.14 -17.68
C ARG A 135 68.52 -15.09 -17.10
N LYS A 136 68.19 -16.37 -16.93
CA LYS A 136 69.14 -17.39 -16.47
C LYS A 136 70.26 -17.62 -17.50
N LEU A 137 69.91 -17.82 -18.76
CA LEU A 137 70.87 -18.01 -19.84
C LEU A 137 71.85 -16.84 -19.99
N LEU A 138 71.36 -15.61 -19.80
CA LEU A 138 72.22 -14.42 -19.83
C LEU A 138 73.25 -14.45 -18.71
N LYS A 139 72.83 -14.76 -17.48
CA LYS A 139 73.74 -14.89 -16.31
C LYS A 139 74.76 -16.02 -16.48
N ASP A 140 74.34 -17.14 -17.07
CA ASP A 140 75.23 -18.28 -17.33
C ASP A 140 76.31 -17.88 -18.34
N ARG A 141 75.92 -17.24 -19.45
CA ARG A 141 76.85 -16.71 -20.45
C ARG A 141 77.80 -15.64 -19.89
N GLU A 142 77.33 -14.77 -19.01
CA GLU A 142 78.18 -13.79 -18.34
C GLU A 142 79.23 -14.46 -17.46
N ARG A 143 78.87 -15.50 -16.70
CA ARG A 143 79.82 -16.27 -15.88
C ARG A 143 80.90 -16.95 -16.71
N ASP A 144 80.55 -17.56 -17.84
CA ASP A 144 81.51 -18.25 -18.71
C ASP A 144 82.54 -17.30 -19.33
N LYS A 145 82.17 -16.03 -19.57
CA LYS A 145 83.10 -15.01 -20.10
C LYS A 145 84.19 -14.59 -19.11
N TYR A 146 83.94 -14.69 -17.79
CA TYR A 146 84.91 -14.27 -16.76
C TYR A 146 85.71 -15.44 -16.18
N ASN A 147 85.32 -16.68 -16.47
CA ASN A 147 86.01 -17.90 -16.01
C ASN A 147 86.88 -18.58 -17.08
N SER A 148 87.05 -17.94 -18.25
CA SER A 148 87.93 -18.37 -19.36
C SER A 148 89.06 -17.38 -19.57
#